data_AF-A0A8J2JQI6-F1
#
_entry.id   AF-A0A8J2JQI6-F1
#
_cell.length_a   1.000
_cell.length_b   1.000
_cell.length_c   1.000
_cell.angle_alpha   90.00
_cell.angle_beta   90.00
_cell.angle_gamma   90.00
#
_symmetry.space_group_name_H-M   'P 1'
#
loop_
_entity.id
_entity.type
_entity.pdbx_description
1 polymer ?
#
loop_
_entity_poly.entity_id
_entity_poly.type
_entity_poly.pdbx_seq_one_letter_code
_entity_poly.pdbx_strand_id
1 'polypeptide(L)'
;MASPDTKEIELISQLRGKVSDLNLETKFNTDHFLLRWIRARQHNVELAEKMLREHMIYREENDLEKILSWTPPEILLKTFPVHFLGYDDDNCPVHLFITIVDQKGLSYRSVCSVGAMDLNMQMTKRFEANYPETMKTVFEINCNAVFAAIFSLVQFQETISGTVNLALNLRLHILVGCSCVLTQLSSVVFEVQQEFVYKMASPNTKEIELIPQFRAKVSDLNLESQFTTDHFLLRWIRARQHNLDLAEKMLREHIKYREENDLENILSWSPPEIFVQTLPFRFLGYDEDNSPVSVVSYDKFDLKQILELGEGHNYLKYMDYLFAVTLDRMEGKFTREGYPVTQFVCIEDRKGMSYRKLASLGAMDLELQMSRLVEANYPETMKIAFEINCNSVFAA
;
A
#
# COMPACT_ATOMS: atom_id res chain seq x y z
N MET A 1 -8.58 15.47 -2.92
CA MET A 1 -8.42 16.60 -3.87
C MET A 1 -8.37 17.89 -3.06
N ALA A 2 -7.42 18.80 -3.32
CA ALA A 2 -7.33 20.05 -2.56
C ALA A 2 -8.59 20.92 -2.73
N SER A 3 -8.98 21.63 -1.67
CA SER A 3 -10.06 22.61 -1.67
C SER A 3 -9.84 23.67 -2.76
N PRO A 4 -10.91 24.20 -3.38
CA PRO A 4 -10.79 25.22 -4.42
C PRO A 4 -10.21 26.51 -3.87
N ASP A 5 -9.33 27.16 -4.63
CA ASP A 5 -8.89 28.52 -4.33
C ASP A 5 -9.95 29.58 -4.74
N THR A 6 -9.71 30.85 -4.41
CA THR A 6 -10.64 31.95 -4.71
C THR A 6 -11.00 32.07 -6.18
N LYS A 7 -10.06 31.79 -7.09
CA LYS A 7 -10.28 31.86 -8.54
C LYS A 7 -11.11 30.66 -9.00
N GLU A 8 -10.82 29.48 -8.47
CA GLU A 8 -11.56 28.25 -8.76
C GLU A 8 -13.02 28.34 -8.28
N ILE A 9 -13.29 29.00 -7.15
CA ILE A 9 -14.67 29.27 -6.68
C ILE A 9 -15.46 30.08 -7.71
N GLU A 10 -14.84 31.10 -8.32
CA GLU A 10 -15.49 31.90 -9.36
C GLU A 10 -15.80 31.05 -10.61
N LEU A 11 -14.83 30.24 -11.06
CA LEU A 11 -15.01 29.35 -12.21
C LEU A 11 -16.08 28.28 -11.95
N ILE A 12 -16.18 27.76 -10.73
CA ILE A 12 -17.26 26.84 -10.32
C ILE A 12 -18.61 27.52 -10.46
N SER A 13 -18.74 28.76 -9.99
CA SER A 13 -19.98 29.54 -10.11
C SER A 13 -20.38 29.77 -11.56
N GLN A 14 -19.42 30.12 -12.41
CA GLN A 14 -19.64 30.28 -13.86
C GLN A 14 -20.11 28.97 -14.51
N LEU A 15 -19.40 27.86 -14.28
CA LEU A 15 -19.78 26.56 -14.81
C LEU A 15 -21.16 26.13 -14.32
N ARG A 16 -21.44 26.28 -13.03
CA ARG A 16 -22.75 25.97 -12.42
C ARG A 16 -23.89 26.74 -13.10
N GLY A 17 -23.68 28.02 -13.39
CA GLY A 17 -24.63 28.82 -14.15
C GLY A 17 -24.88 28.26 -15.54
N LYS A 18 -23.82 27.92 -16.28
CA LYS A 18 -23.90 27.40 -17.65
C LYS A 18 -24.58 26.03 -17.76
N VAL A 19 -24.43 25.17 -16.76
CA VAL A 19 -25.04 23.82 -16.75
C VAL A 19 -26.31 23.71 -15.90
N SER A 20 -26.87 24.85 -15.50
CA SER A 20 -28.09 24.88 -14.67
C SER A 20 -29.29 24.22 -15.34
N ASP A 21 -29.33 24.21 -16.68
CA ASP A 21 -30.34 23.55 -17.50
C ASP A 21 -30.30 22.01 -17.39
N LEU A 22 -29.15 21.43 -17.03
CA LEU A 22 -28.99 19.98 -16.89
C LEU A 22 -29.71 19.41 -15.66
N ASN A 23 -30.20 20.26 -14.74
CA ASN A 23 -30.88 19.84 -13.50
C ASN A 23 -30.15 18.71 -12.76
N LEU A 24 -28.83 18.87 -12.60
CA LEU A 24 -27.97 17.86 -12.00
C LEU A 24 -28.48 17.43 -10.62
N GLU A 25 -28.51 16.12 -10.38
CA GLU A 25 -28.77 15.57 -9.05
C GLU A 25 -27.86 16.21 -7.99
N THR A 26 -28.31 16.27 -6.74
CA THR A 26 -27.56 16.91 -5.64
C THR A 26 -26.11 16.41 -5.53
N LYS A 27 -25.87 15.11 -5.77
CA LYS A 27 -24.52 14.51 -5.75
C LYS A 27 -23.58 15.04 -6.84
N PHE A 28 -24.13 15.51 -7.96
CA PHE A 28 -23.39 16.07 -9.11
C PHE A 28 -23.42 17.60 -9.14
N ASN A 29 -24.02 18.26 -8.15
CA ASN A 29 -24.02 19.72 -8.05
C ASN A 29 -23.10 20.25 -6.95
N THR A 30 -22.15 19.45 -6.50
CA THR A 30 -21.15 19.86 -5.48
C THR A 30 -20.01 20.64 -6.12
N ASP A 31 -19.40 21.56 -5.36
CA ASP A 31 -18.23 22.33 -5.80
C ASP A 31 -17.09 21.40 -6.25
N HIS A 32 -16.83 20.35 -5.47
CA HIS A 32 -15.83 19.33 -5.79
C HIS A 32 -16.14 18.52 -7.04
N PHE A 33 -17.40 18.34 -7.41
CA PHE A 33 -17.74 17.67 -8.67
C PHE A 33 -17.44 18.59 -9.84
N LEU A 34 -17.93 19.83 -9.81
CA LEU A 34 -17.75 20.81 -10.89
C LEU A 34 -16.27 21.16 -11.10
N LEU A 35 -15.49 21.24 -10.02
CA LEU A 35 -14.07 21.55 -10.06
C LEU A 35 -13.24 20.55 -10.87
N ARG A 36 -13.63 19.27 -10.93
CA ARG A 36 -12.93 18.21 -11.69
C ARG A 36 -12.86 18.53 -13.17
N TRP A 37 -14.01 18.93 -13.72
CA TRP A 37 -14.16 19.29 -15.13
C TRP A 37 -13.36 20.54 -15.47
N ILE A 38 -13.35 21.51 -14.55
CA ILE A 38 -12.59 22.76 -14.69
C ILE A 38 -11.09 22.47 -14.70
N ARG A 39 -10.59 21.71 -13.73
CA ARG A 39 -9.15 21.37 -13.63
C ARG A 39 -8.68 20.52 -14.81
N ALA A 40 -9.44 19.52 -15.22
CA ALA A 40 -9.10 18.68 -16.38
C ALA A 40 -9.05 19.46 -17.71
N ARG A 41 -9.68 20.63 -17.76
CA ARG A 41 -9.64 21.53 -18.91
C ARG A 41 -8.82 22.79 -18.65
N GLN A 42 -7.84 22.71 -17.74
CA GLN A 42 -6.89 23.79 -17.45
C GLN A 42 -7.61 25.12 -17.15
N HIS A 43 -8.69 25.04 -16.37
CA HIS A 43 -9.51 26.17 -15.96
C HIS A 43 -10.28 26.88 -17.10
N ASN A 44 -10.45 26.22 -18.26
CA ASN A 44 -11.31 26.67 -19.35
C ASN A 44 -12.77 26.22 -19.15
N VAL A 45 -13.67 27.16 -18.86
CA VAL A 45 -15.07 26.88 -18.49
C VAL A 45 -15.87 26.34 -19.68
N GLU A 46 -15.64 26.84 -20.89
CA GLU A 46 -16.34 26.38 -22.11
C GLU A 46 -16.02 24.92 -22.44
N LEU A 47 -14.74 24.54 -22.35
CA LEU A 47 -14.31 23.16 -22.57
C LEU A 47 -14.77 22.25 -21.43
N ALA A 48 -14.76 22.73 -20.19
CA ALA A 48 -15.29 22.00 -19.04
C ALA A 48 -16.80 21.76 -19.16
N GLU A 49 -17.56 22.76 -19.60
CA GLU A 49 -18.99 22.66 -19.87
C GLU A 49 -19.26 21.60 -20.94
N LYS A 50 -18.56 21.69 -22.09
CA LYS A 50 -18.72 20.72 -23.18
C LYS A 50 -18.47 19.30 -22.69
N MET A 51 -17.36 19.09 -21.98
CA MET A 51 -16.99 17.78 -21.44
C MET A 51 -18.01 17.26 -20.42
N LEU A 52 -18.53 18.12 -19.53
CA LEU A 52 -19.56 17.74 -18.57
C LEU A 52 -20.88 17.37 -19.26
N ARG A 53 -21.28 18.10 -20.31
CA ARG A 53 -22.48 17.75 -21.10
C ARG A 53 -22.31 16.40 -21.80
N GLU A 54 -21.17 16.16 -22.42
CA GLU A 54 -20.82 14.87 -23.02
C GLU A 54 -20.84 13.74 -21.98
N HIS A 55 -20.36 14.00 -20.76
CA HIS A 55 -20.45 13.05 -19.66
C HIS A 55 -21.89 12.72 -19.29
N MET A 56 -22.79 13.71 -19.21
CA MET A 56 -24.19 13.45 -18.88
C MET A 56 -24.89 12.59 -19.93
N ILE A 57 -24.61 12.82 -21.21
CA ILE A 57 -25.08 11.95 -22.30
C ILE A 57 -24.52 10.53 -22.12
N TYR A 58 -23.22 10.40 -21.88
CA TYR A 58 -22.59 9.09 -21.64
C TYR A 58 -23.23 8.34 -20.47
N ARG A 59 -23.58 9.04 -19.38
CA ARG A 59 -24.25 8.44 -18.23
C ARG A 59 -25.62 7.85 -18.59
N GLU A 60 -26.40 8.58 -19.39
CA GLU A 60 -27.72 8.15 -19.86
C GLU A 60 -27.60 6.95 -20.82
N GLU A 61 -26.75 7.07 -21.84
CA GLU A 61 -26.55 6.03 -22.86
C GLU A 61 -26.04 4.70 -22.29
N ASN A 62 -25.31 4.75 -21.17
CA ASN A 62 -24.73 3.57 -20.52
C ASN A 62 -25.49 3.14 -19.25
N ASP A 63 -26.67 3.71 -18.99
CA ASP A 63 -27.52 3.43 -17.81
C ASP A 63 -26.74 3.48 -16.49
N LEU A 64 -25.85 4.48 -16.34
CA LEU A 64 -24.95 4.58 -15.19
C LEU A 64 -25.66 4.89 -13.88
N GLU A 65 -26.96 5.19 -13.91
CA GLU A 65 -27.78 5.27 -12.70
C GLU A 65 -28.04 3.90 -12.08
N LYS A 66 -28.11 2.86 -12.90
CA LYS A 66 -28.36 1.48 -12.46
C LYS A 66 -27.11 0.63 -12.41
N ILE A 67 -25.94 1.18 -12.72
CA ILE A 67 -24.67 0.42 -12.79
C ILE A 67 -24.35 -0.34 -11.49
N LEU A 68 -24.74 0.19 -10.32
CA LEU A 68 -24.54 -0.48 -9.04
C LEU A 68 -25.47 -1.69 -8.81
N SER A 69 -26.58 -1.76 -9.54
CA SER A 69 -27.49 -2.92 -9.56
C SER A 69 -27.11 -3.96 -10.61
N TRP A 70 -26.21 -3.60 -11.53
CA TRP A 70 -25.70 -4.52 -12.53
C TRP A 70 -24.70 -5.48 -11.91
N THR A 71 -24.86 -6.77 -12.17
CA THR A 71 -23.93 -7.80 -11.73
C THR A 71 -22.96 -8.13 -12.87
N PRO A 72 -21.65 -7.97 -12.67
CA PRO A 72 -20.67 -8.35 -13.67
C PRO A 72 -20.76 -9.86 -13.99
N PRO A 73 -20.61 -10.28 -15.26
CA PRO A 73 -20.50 -11.67 -15.62
C PRO A 73 -19.42 -12.41 -14.80
N GLU A 74 -19.73 -13.62 -14.34
CA GLU A 74 -18.84 -14.41 -13.47
C GLU A 74 -17.44 -14.62 -14.07
N ILE A 75 -17.37 -14.74 -15.40
CA ILE A 75 -16.08 -14.84 -16.10
C ILE A 75 -15.20 -13.61 -15.85
N LEU A 76 -15.76 -12.40 -15.85
CA LEU A 76 -15.01 -11.17 -15.59
C LEU A 76 -14.56 -11.10 -14.14
N LEU A 77 -15.41 -11.51 -13.19
CA LEU A 77 -15.05 -11.58 -11.77
C LEU A 77 -13.90 -12.57 -11.51
N LYS A 78 -13.86 -13.68 -12.27
CA LYS A 78 -12.77 -14.67 -12.19
C LYS A 78 -11.48 -14.22 -12.87
N THR A 79 -11.58 -13.54 -14.01
CA THR A 79 -10.40 -13.13 -14.80
C THR A 79 -9.83 -11.77 -14.40
N PHE A 80 -10.63 -10.92 -13.76
CA PHE A 80 -10.27 -9.58 -13.33
C PHE A 80 -10.87 -9.28 -11.95
N PRO A 81 -10.39 -9.97 -10.89
CA PRO A 81 -10.94 -9.81 -9.56
C PRO A 81 -10.64 -8.40 -9.02
N VAL A 82 -11.67 -7.58 -8.87
CA VAL A 82 -11.58 -6.24 -8.27
C VAL A 82 -11.98 -6.32 -6.81
N HIS A 83 -11.13 -5.80 -5.92
CA HIS A 83 -11.38 -5.74 -4.49
C HIS A 83 -11.52 -4.29 -4.04
N PHE A 84 -12.56 -4.00 -3.25
CA PHE A 84 -12.68 -2.73 -2.56
C PHE A 84 -11.91 -2.77 -1.26
N LEU A 85 -10.81 -2.02 -1.18
CA LEU A 85 -9.97 -2.03 0.02
C LEU A 85 -10.63 -1.25 1.17
N GLY A 86 -11.49 -0.26 0.89
CA GLY A 86 -12.21 0.48 1.93
C GLY A 86 -12.19 1.98 1.67
N TYR A 87 -12.11 2.78 2.73
CA TYR A 87 -11.95 4.24 2.68
C TYR A 87 -10.61 4.60 3.33
N ASP A 88 -9.91 5.62 2.80
CA ASP A 88 -8.71 6.15 3.44
C ASP A 88 -9.08 7.00 4.67
N ASP A 89 -8.08 7.44 5.44
CA ASP A 89 -8.29 8.25 6.66
C ASP A 89 -8.98 9.61 6.37
N ASP A 90 -9.01 10.04 5.10
CA ASP A 90 -9.74 11.24 4.64
C ASP A 90 -11.20 10.93 4.27
N ASN A 91 -11.70 9.73 4.59
CA ASN A 91 -13.00 9.20 4.20
C ASN A 91 -13.22 9.22 2.67
N CYS A 92 -12.13 9.27 1.88
CA CYS A 92 -12.21 9.07 0.45
C CYS A 92 -12.33 7.57 0.22
N PRO A 93 -13.27 7.09 -0.62
CA PRO A 93 -13.25 5.69 -1.01
C PRO A 93 -11.84 5.41 -1.56
N VAL A 94 -11.25 4.27 -1.22
CA VAL A 94 -9.99 3.80 -1.80
C VAL A 94 -10.21 3.41 -3.28
N HIS A 95 -11.47 3.49 -3.75
CA HIS A 95 -11.86 3.60 -5.16
C HIS A 95 -11.75 5.01 -5.77
N LEU A 96 -11.67 6.09 -4.99
CA LEU A 96 -10.98 7.33 -5.39
C LEU A 96 -9.45 7.08 -5.37
N PHE A 97 -9.11 6.12 -6.23
CA PHE A 97 -7.87 5.66 -6.82
C PHE A 97 -6.64 5.78 -5.94
N ILE A 98 -6.56 4.94 -4.93
CA ILE A 98 -5.29 4.24 -4.72
C ILE A 98 -5.54 2.81 -5.17
N THR A 99 -5.34 2.55 -6.46
CA THR A 99 -5.61 1.23 -7.04
C THR A 99 -4.34 0.41 -7.06
N ILE A 100 -4.37 -0.80 -6.48
CA ILE A 100 -3.31 -1.79 -6.68
C ILE A 100 -3.73 -2.71 -7.82
N VAL A 101 -2.98 -2.70 -8.93
CA VAL A 101 -3.21 -3.57 -10.08
C VAL A 101 -2.13 -4.64 -10.07
N ASP A 102 -2.50 -5.86 -9.69
CA ASP A 102 -1.62 -7.02 -9.82
C ASP A 102 -1.66 -7.58 -11.24
N GLN A 103 -0.54 -7.43 -11.97
CA GLN A 103 -0.40 -7.91 -13.34
C GLN A 103 0.18 -9.32 -13.44
N LYS A 104 0.30 -10.05 -12.32
CA LYS A 104 0.84 -11.41 -12.29
C LYS A 104 0.08 -12.34 -13.23
N GLY A 105 0.83 -13.04 -14.08
CA GLY A 105 0.26 -13.97 -15.08
C GLY A 105 -0.24 -13.30 -16.37
N LEU A 106 -0.22 -11.96 -16.48
CA LEU A 106 -0.50 -11.28 -17.75
C LEU A 106 0.68 -11.44 -18.71
N SER A 107 0.48 -12.24 -19.76
CA SER A 107 1.47 -12.44 -20.82
C SER A 107 1.45 -11.30 -21.84
N TYR A 108 2.61 -11.01 -22.45
CA TYR A 108 2.72 -10.09 -23.58
C TYR A 108 1.67 -10.35 -24.66
N ARG A 109 1.48 -11.62 -25.00
CA ARG A 109 0.54 -12.02 -26.06
C ARG A 109 -0.91 -11.71 -25.70
N SER A 110 -1.23 -11.72 -24.41
CA SER A 110 -2.57 -11.41 -23.90
C SER A 110 -2.86 -9.90 -24.00
N VAL A 111 -1.89 -9.05 -23.67
CA VAL A 111 -2.06 -7.59 -23.60
C VAL A 111 -1.86 -6.90 -24.95
N CYS A 112 -0.97 -7.42 -25.79
CA CYS A 112 -0.61 -6.81 -27.09
C CYS A 112 -1.37 -7.37 -28.28
N SER A 113 -2.41 -8.17 -28.05
CA SER A 113 -3.32 -8.51 -29.13
C SER A 113 -4.04 -7.23 -29.60
N VAL A 114 -4.30 -7.11 -30.91
CA VAL A 114 -4.96 -5.93 -31.49
C VAL A 114 -6.29 -5.65 -30.77
N GLY A 115 -7.07 -6.70 -30.46
CA GLY A 115 -8.32 -6.56 -29.72
C GLY A 115 -8.14 -6.08 -28.28
N ALA A 116 -7.11 -6.55 -27.56
CA ALA A 116 -6.83 -6.08 -26.20
C ALA A 116 -6.32 -4.64 -26.17
N MET A 117 -5.46 -4.25 -27.13
CA MET A 117 -4.99 -2.87 -27.27
C MET A 117 -6.14 -1.91 -27.62
N ASP A 118 -7.03 -2.30 -28.52
CA ASP A 118 -8.21 -1.51 -28.87
C ASP A 118 -9.14 -1.34 -27.67
N LEU A 119 -9.40 -2.43 -26.93
CA LEU A 119 -10.20 -2.37 -25.71
C LEU A 119 -9.57 -1.47 -24.64
N ASN A 120 -8.26 -1.60 -24.39
CA ASN A 120 -7.54 -0.75 -23.44
C ASN A 120 -7.60 0.73 -23.84
N MET A 121 -7.38 1.04 -25.12
CA MET A 121 -7.47 2.41 -25.63
C MET A 121 -8.88 2.98 -25.48
N GLN A 122 -9.92 2.17 -25.74
CA GLN A 122 -11.31 2.56 -25.50
C GLN A 122 -11.59 2.81 -24.02
N MET A 123 -11.09 1.96 -23.13
CA MET A 123 -11.24 2.14 -21.68
C MET A 123 -10.54 3.41 -21.21
N THR A 124 -9.30 3.67 -21.64
CA THR A 124 -8.55 4.89 -21.29
C THR A 124 -9.28 6.13 -21.77
N LYS A 125 -9.70 6.18 -23.04
CA LYS A 125 -10.46 7.32 -23.58
C LYS A 125 -11.77 7.55 -22.83
N ARG A 126 -12.51 6.48 -22.51
CA ARG A 126 -13.74 6.58 -21.71
C ARG A 126 -13.45 7.11 -20.31
N PHE A 127 -12.37 6.64 -19.70
CA PHE A 127 -11.95 7.06 -18.37
C PHE A 127 -11.59 8.55 -18.32
N GLU A 128 -10.69 8.98 -19.20
CA GLU A 128 -10.26 10.39 -19.32
C GLU A 128 -11.43 11.33 -19.61
N ALA A 129 -12.37 10.91 -20.48
CA ALA A 129 -13.51 11.74 -20.87
C ALA A 129 -14.56 11.88 -19.76
N ASN A 130 -14.71 10.88 -18.88
CA ASN A 130 -15.87 10.77 -17.98
C ASN A 130 -15.55 10.79 -16.49
N TYR A 131 -14.29 10.56 -16.11
CA TYR A 131 -13.87 10.52 -14.72
C TYR A 131 -12.62 11.40 -14.48
N PRO A 132 -12.63 12.68 -14.91
CA PRO A 132 -11.50 13.57 -14.74
C PRO A 132 -11.17 13.83 -13.26
N GLU A 133 -9.88 13.98 -12.95
CA GLU A 133 -9.41 14.37 -11.61
C GLU A 133 -9.93 13.46 -10.48
N THR A 134 -10.32 12.24 -10.85
CA THR A 134 -10.76 11.25 -9.87
C THR A 134 -9.56 10.45 -9.37
N MET A 135 -8.55 10.21 -10.23
CA MET A 135 -7.40 9.36 -9.93
C MET A 135 -6.32 10.05 -9.08
N LYS A 136 -6.05 9.52 -7.86
CA LYS A 136 -5.00 10.01 -6.94
C LYS A 136 -3.66 9.32 -7.17
N THR A 137 -3.64 7.98 -7.20
CA THR A 137 -2.44 7.15 -7.38
C THR A 137 -2.83 5.75 -7.90
N VAL A 138 -2.05 5.19 -8.81
CA VAL A 138 -2.17 3.77 -9.20
C VAL A 138 -0.85 3.09 -8.89
N PHE A 139 -0.91 2.03 -8.10
CA PHE A 139 0.19 1.12 -7.86
C PHE A 139 0.03 -0.08 -8.79
N GLU A 140 0.84 -0.15 -9.84
CA GLU A 140 0.92 -1.35 -10.63
C GLU A 140 2.02 -2.25 -10.06
N ILE A 141 1.66 -3.47 -9.70
CA ILE A 141 2.57 -4.46 -9.12
C ILE A 141 2.65 -5.69 -10.02
N ASN A 142 3.77 -6.42 -9.99
CA ASN A 142 4.03 -7.57 -10.87
C ASN A 142 3.94 -7.27 -12.37
N CYS A 143 4.20 -6.02 -12.76
CA CYS A 143 4.27 -5.61 -14.17
C CYS A 143 5.44 -6.30 -14.86
N ASN A 144 5.17 -6.91 -16.02
CA ASN A 144 6.26 -7.35 -16.87
C ASN A 144 6.97 -6.11 -17.49
N ALA A 145 8.26 -6.23 -17.80
CA ALA A 145 9.06 -5.14 -18.36
C ALA A 145 8.50 -4.58 -19.69
N VAL A 146 7.61 -5.32 -20.35
CA VAL A 146 6.99 -4.93 -21.62
C VAL A 146 5.84 -3.95 -21.41
N PHE A 147 5.10 -4.03 -20.29
CA PHE A 147 4.07 -3.05 -19.96
C PHE A 147 4.68 -1.66 -19.77
N ALA A 148 5.81 -1.57 -19.05
CA ALA A 148 6.57 -0.33 -18.91
C ALA A 148 7.01 0.25 -20.27
N ALA A 149 7.40 -0.61 -21.22
CA ALA A 149 7.74 -0.20 -22.59
C ALA A 149 6.50 0.29 -23.37
N ILE A 150 5.35 -0.37 -23.27
CA ILE A 150 4.10 0.06 -23.93
C ILE A 150 3.64 1.40 -23.36
N PHE A 151 3.64 1.56 -22.04
CA PHE A 151 3.23 2.81 -21.38
C PHE A 151 4.16 3.97 -21.77
N SER A 152 5.44 3.70 -22.05
CA SER A 152 6.37 4.70 -22.58
C SER A 152 6.17 5.09 -24.04
N LEU A 153 5.59 4.18 -24.84
CA LEU A 153 5.31 4.36 -26.27
C LEU A 153 3.93 4.98 -26.50
N VAL A 154 2.99 4.76 -25.59
CA VAL A 154 1.75 5.51 -25.50
C VAL A 154 2.12 6.88 -24.95
N GLN A 155 2.49 7.80 -25.85
CA GLN A 155 2.50 9.21 -25.51
C GLN A 155 1.08 9.59 -25.10
N PHE A 156 0.82 9.63 -23.79
CA PHE A 156 -0.24 10.48 -23.27
C PHE A 156 0.06 11.87 -23.83
N GLN A 157 -0.80 12.35 -24.73
CA GLN A 157 -0.75 13.73 -25.18
C GLN A 157 -0.91 14.61 -23.94
N GLU A 158 0.24 15.09 -23.45
CA GLU A 158 0.43 16.20 -22.51
C GLU A 158 -0.60 16.31 -21.38
N THR A 159 -0.44 15.55 -20.29
CA THR A 159 -0.81 16.08 -18.95
C THR A 159 -0.13 15.43 -17.73
N ILE A 160 0.91 14.60 -17.87
CA ILE A 160 1.71 14.19 -16.70
C ILE A 160 3.20 14.23 -17.05
N SER A 161 3.92 15.10 -16.35
CA SER A 161 5.37 15.26 -16.39
C SER A 161 6.06 14.06 -15.70
N GLY A 162 6.95 13.36 -16.39
CA GLY A 162 7.90 12.40 -15.77
C GLY A 162 8.46 11.34 -16.72
N THR A 163 9.78 11.36 -16.93
CA THR A 163 10.58 10.72 -18.00
C THR A 163 10.82 9.20 -17.85
N VAL A 164 10.96 8.48 -18.98
CA VAL A 164 11.23 7.01 -19.10
C VAL A 164 12.67 6.71 -19.57
N ASN A 165 13.28 5.58 -19.14
CA ASN A 165 14.32 4.87 -19.93
C ASN A 165 14.52 3.36 -19.58
N LEU A 166 14.98 2.58 -20.58
CA LEU A 166 14.85 1.11 -20.80
C LEU A 166 16.04 0.19 -20.36
N ALA A 167 15.69 -1.09 -20.05
CA ALA A 167 16.29 -2.40 -20.47
C ALA A 167 17.38 -3.22 -19.67
N LEU A 168 16.96 -4.45 -19.26
CA LEU A 168 17.52 -5.84 -19.35
C LEU A 168 18.92 -6.26 -18.79
N ASN A 169 18.98 -7.15 -17.77
CA ASN A 169 19.12 -8.65 -17.84
C ASN A 169 19.79 -9.34 -16.60
N LEU A 170 19.09 -10.34 -16.04
CA LEU A 170 19.48 -11.66 -15.45
C LEU A 170 20.39 -11.86 -14.19
N ARG A 171 19.72 -12.48 -13.17
CA ARG A 171 20.05 -13.68 -12.34
C ARG A 171 20.73 -13.59 -10.94
N LEU A 172 19.89 -13.88 -9.92
CA LEU A 172 19.94 -14.92 -8.86
C LEU A 172 20.58 -14.66 -7.47
N HIS A 173 19.70 -14.76 -6.44
CA HIS A 173 19.82 -15.21 -5.03
C HIS A 173 19.94 -14.22 -3.86
N ILE A 174 18.79 -14.05 -3.18
CA ILE A 174 18.47 -14.18 -1.72
C ILE A 174 19.65 -14.07 -0.74
N LEU A 175 19.73 -12.95 -0.01
CA LEU A 175 19.70 -12.88 1.46
C LEU A 175 19.64 -11.41 1.89
N VAL A 176 18.61 -11.07 2.66
CA VAL A 176 18.38 -9.77 3.29
C VAL A 176 19.56 -9.42 4.18
N GLY A 177 20.19 -8.28 3.93
CA GLY A 177 21.21 -7.72 4.82
C GLY A 177 22.03 -6.62 4.20
N CYS A 178 22.34 -5.61 5.01
CA CYS A 178 23.44 -4.68 4.82
C CYS A 178 24.59 -5.21 3.95
N SER A 179 24.78 -4.67 2.73
CA SER A 179 26.08 -4.67 2.06
C SER A 179 26.18 -3.56 1.01
N CYS A 180 26.26 -2.32 1.46
CA CYS A 180 26.72 -1.21 0.65
C CYS A 180 28.25 -1.25 0.49
N VAL A 181 28.79 -2.17 -0.31
CA VAL A 181 30.20 -2.11 -0.78
C VAL A 181 30.34 -2.77 -2.17
N LEU A 182 30.66 -1.94 -3.17
CA LEU A 182 31.27 -2.26 -4.47
C LEU A 182 30.48 -3.12 -5.48
N THR A 183 29.79 -2.50 -6.44
CA THR A 183 30.22 -2.36 -7.85
C THR A 183 29.14 -1.69 -8.71
N GLN A 184 29.54 -1.23 -9.88
CA GLN A 184 29.02 -0.10 -10.65
C GLN A 184 27.96 -0.46 -11.71
N LEU A 185 27.06 0.52 -11.93
CA LEU A 185 26.37 0.92 -13.16
C LEU A 185 25.33 -0.06 -13.78
N SER A 186 24.04 0.24 -13.63
CA SER A 186 23.12 0.64 -14.73
C SER A 186 21.66 0.82 -14.24
N SER A 187 20.89 1.56 -15.03
CA SER A 187 19.58 2.20 -14.76
C SER A 187 18.37 1.24 -14.72
N VAL A 188 17.49 1.40 -13.73
CA VAL A 188 16.37 0.50 -13.40
C VAL A 188 15.00 1.17 -13.62
N VAL A 189 14.15 0.51 -14.41
CA VAL A 189 12.68 0.62 -14.42
C VAL A 189 12.18 -0.15 -13.20
N PHE A 190 11.31 0.44 -12.37
CA PHE A 190 10.92 -0.13 -11.07
C PHE A 190 10.20 -1.49 -11.23
N GLU A 191 10.98 -2.54 -11.09
CA GLU A 191 10.57 -3.93 -10.94
C GLU A 191 10.36 -4.18 -9.44
N VAL A 192 9.26 -4.85 -9.05
CA VAL A 192 9.13 -5.41 -7.69
C VAL A 192 10.26 -6.43 -7.56
N GLN A 193 11.28 -6.10 -6.76
CA GLN A 193 12.51 -6.88 -6.74
C GLN A 193 12.45 -8.13 -5.87
N GLN A 194 11.41 -8.31 -5.05
CA GLN A 194 11.21 -9.54 -4.31
C GLN A 194 9.76 -9.70 -3.85
N GLU A 195 9.10 -10.79 -4.28
CA GLU A 195 7.86 -11.27 -3.65
C GLU A 195 8.23 -12.37 -2.63
N PHE A 196 7.97 -12.12 -1.34
CA PHE A 196 7.84 -13.18 -0.35
C PHE A 196 6.40 -13.23 0.11
N VAL A 197 5.56 -13.96 -0.61
CA VAL A 197 4.20 -14.27 -0.15
C VAL A 197 4.30 -15.36 0.91
N TYR A 198 4.20 -14.99 2.17
CA TYR A 198 4.16 -15.93 3.28
C TYR A 198 2.78 -15.84 3.95
N LYS A 199 1.82 -16.66 3.51
CA LYS A 199 0.55 -16.85 4.22
C LYS A 199 0.80 -17.83 5.37
N MET A 200 0.51 -17.42 6.60
CA MET A 200 0.62 -18.27 7.76
C MET A 200 -0.37 -19.42 7.61
N ALA A 201 0.14 -20.59 7.20
CA ALA A 201 -0.67 -21.78 7.00
C ALA A 201 -1.25 -22.24 8.34
N SER A 202 -2.38 -22.93 8.29
CA SER A 202 -2.93 -23.65 9.43
C SER A 202 -1.87 -24.58 10.05
N PRO A 203 -1.89 -24.81 11.38
CA PRO A 203 -0.94 -25.70 12.02
C PRO A 203 -0.94 -27.08 11.37
N ASN A 204 0.23 -27.62 11.04
CA ASN A 204 0.35 -29.01 10.60
C ASN A 204 0.32 -29.98 11.80
N THR A 205 0.24 -31.29 11.55
CA THR A 205 0.15 -32.32 12.62
C THR A 205 1.25 -32.19 13.68
N LYS A 206 2.49 -31.91 13.28
CA LYS A 206 3.62 -31.71 14.21
C LYS A 206 3.41 -30.45 15.05
N GLU A 207 2.95 -29.35 14.44
CA GLU A 207 2.70 -28.09 15.13
C GLU A 207 1.55 -28.20 16.14
N ILE A 208 0.50 -28.96 15.82
CA ILE A 208 -0.61 -29.25 16.74
C ILE A 208 -0.09 -29.96 18.00
N GLU A 209 0.88 -30.86 17.87
CA GLU A 209 1.50 -31.54 19.03
C GLU A 209 2.45 -30.64 19.84
N LEU A 210 3.09 -29.67 19.18
CA LEU A 210 4.07 -28.77 19.81
C LEU A 210 3.42 -27.61 20.57
N ILE A 211 2.28 -27.10 20.12
CA ILE A 211 1.61 -25.96 20.74
C ILE A 211 1.29 -26.21 22.23
N PRO A 212 0.69 -27.35 22.65
CA PRO A 212 0.43 -27.62 24.06
C PRO A 212 1.72 -27.73 24.90
N GLN A 213 2.78 -28.29 24.34
CA GLN A 213 4.08 -28.40 25.02
C GLN A 213 4.71 -27.03 25.23
N PHE A 214 4.66 -26.18 24.20
CA PHE A 214 5.16 -24.82 24.28
C PHE A 214 4.34 -23.98 25.28
N ARG A 215 3.01 -24.10 25.23
CA ARG A 215 2.09 -23.47 26.17
C ARG A 215 2.43 -23.82 27.62
N ALA A 216 2.73 -25.09 27.90
CA ALA A 216 3.14 -25.53 29.24
C ALA A 216 4.47 -24.88 29.67
N LYS A 217 5.46 -24.78 28.78
CA LYS A 217 6.77 -24.15 29.05
C LYS A 217 6.69 -22.68 29.42
N VAL A 218 5.70 -21.96 28.89
CA VAL A 218 5.53 -20.52 29.09
C VAL A 218 4.35 -20.18 30.00
N SER A 219 3.79 -21.18 30.68
CA SER A 219 2.61 -21.02 31.53
C SER A 219 2.84 -20.16 32.79
N ASP A 220 4.11 -19.96 33.17
CA ASP A 220 4.52 -19.08 34.25
C ASP A 220 4.50 -17.59 33.85
N LEU A 221 4.60 -17.30 32.54
CA LEU A 221 4.34 -15.97 32.02
C LEU A 221 2.84 -15.75 32.14
N ASN A 222 2.40 -14.86 33.03
CA ASN A 222 0.99 -14.50 33.21
C ASN A 222 0.49 -13.70 32.00
N LEU A 223 0.50 -14.32 30.83
CA LEU A 223 0.15 -13.73 29.54
C LEU A 223 -1.35 -13.45 29.49
N GLU A 224 -1.70 -12.31 28.91
CA GLU A 224 -3.08 -11.97 28.59
C GLU A 224 -3.67 -12.94 27.57
N SER A 225 -5.00 -13.03 27.50
CA SER A 225 -5.71 -13.99 26.66
C SER A 225 -5.28 -13.93 25.19
N GLN A 226 -5.03 -12.73 24.66
CA GLN A 226 -4.55 -12.52 23.28
C GLN A 226 -3.17 -13.16 23.01
N PHE A 227 -2.29 -13.20 24.01
CA PHE A 227 -0.96 -13.79 23.95
C PHE A 227 -0.94 -15.28 24.32
N THR A 228 -2.11 -15.88 24.51
CA THR A 228 -2.24 -17.31 24.78
C THR A 228 -2.95 -18.05 23.64
N THR A 229 -3.27 -17.41 22.52
CA THR A 229 -3.90 -18.12 21.40
C THR A 229 -2.91 -19.09 20.74
N ASP A 230 -3.41 -20.20 20.16
CA ASP A 230 -2.58 -21.16 19.43
C ASP A 230 -1.81 -20.48 18.30
N HIS A 231 -2.47 -19.57 17.59
CA HIS A 231 -1.85 -18.78 16.53
C HIS A 231 -0.75 -17.85 17.03
N PHE A 232 -0.94 -17.19 18.19
CA PHE A 232 0.12 -16.38 18.80
C PHE A 232 1.35 -17.23 19.10
N LEU A 233 1.15 -18.36 19.79
CA LEU A 233 2.23 -19.27 20.19
C LEU A 233 2.97 -19.85 18.98
N LEU A 234 2.24 -20.18 17.92
CA LEU A 234 2.79 -20.76 16.70
C LEU A 234 3.81 -19.85 16.00
N ARG A 235 3.67 -18.52 16.08
CA ARG A 235 4.62 -17.56 15.50
C ARG A 235 6.04 -17.77 16.03
N TRP A 236 6.16 -17.90 17.34
CA TRP A 236 7.45 -18.12 18.03
C TRP A 236 8.04 -19.50 17.69
N ILE A 237 7.18 -20.52 17.66
CA ILE A 237 7.58 -21.88 17.29
C ILE A 237 8.12 -21.91 15.86
N ARG A 238 7.44 -21.28 14.89
CA ARG A 238 7.85 -21.23 13.48
C ARG A 238 9.12 -20.41 13.28
N ALA A 239 9.22 -19.23 13.90
CA ALA A 239 10.40 -18.37 13.83
C ALA A 239 11.68 -19.02 14.36
N ARG A 240 11.56 -20.10 15.13
CA ARG A 240 12.68 -20.90 15.65
C ARG A 240 12.67 -22.34 15.14
N GLN A 241 12.06 -22.57 13.96
CA GLN A 241 12.10 -23.85 13.25
C GLN A 241 11.66 -25.04 14.11
N HIS A 242 10.60 -24.84 14.90
CA HIS A 242 10.03 -25.81 15.85
C HIS A 242 10.93 -26.18 17.04
N ASN A 243 12.00 -25.42 17.32
CA ASN A 243 12.80 -25.58 18.54
C ASN A 243 12.14 -24.84 19.71
N LEU A 244 11.54 -25.60 20.64
CA LEU A 244 10.78 -25.03 21.76
C LEU A 244 11.63 -24.25 22.76
N ASP A 245 12.89 -24.62 22.98
CA ASP A 245 13.75 -23.91 23.94
C ASP A 245 14.19 -22.54 23.38
N LEU A 246 14.50 -22.47 22.08
CA LEU A 246 14.80 -21.20 21.41
C LEU A 246 13.55 -20.32 21.26
N ALA A 247 12.39 -20.91 20.97
CA ALA A 247 11.12 -20.19 20.92
C ALA A 247 10.75 -19.63 22.30
N GLU A 248 10.99 -20.38 23.38
CA GLU A 248 10.72 -19.96 24.75
C GLU A 248 11.61 -18.79 25.13
N LYS A 249 12.91 -18.89 24.86
CA LYS A 249 13.86 -17.80 25.08
C LYS A 249 13.42 -16.53 24.35
N MET A 250 13.06 -16.65 23.07
CA MET A 250 12.61 -15.52 22.26
C MET A 250 11.34 -14.87 22.82
N LEU A 251 10.33 -15.67 23.20
CA LEU A 251 9.09 -15.13 23.76
C LEU A 251 9.33 -14.44 25.10
N ARG A 252 10.17 -15.01 25.99
CA ARG A 252 10.53 -14.37 27.27
C ARG A 252 11.24 -13.03 27.05
N GLU A 253 12.16 -12.97 26.10
CA GLU A 253 12.84 -11.72 25.69
C GLU A 253 11.83 -10.69 25.16
N HIS A 254 10.84 -11.13 24.37
CA HIS A 254 9.77 -10.26 23.90
C HIS A 254 8.89 -9.71 25.04
N ILE A 255 8.48 -10.53 26.01
CA ILE A 255 7.70 -10.06 27.16
C ILE A 255 8.47 -9.02 27.96
N LYS A 256 9.76 -9.27 28.21
CA LYS A 256 10.63 -8.29 28.85
C LYS A 256 10.72 -6.99 28.04
N TYR A 257 10.86 -7.09 26.72
CA TYR A 257 10.89 -5.92 25.83
C TYR A 257 9.58 -5.11 25.91
N ARG A 258 8.42 -5.78 25.95
CA ARG A 258 7.11 -5.13 26.11
C ARG A 258 7.03 -4.33 27.40
N GLU A 259 7.49 -4.90 28.51
CA GLU A 259 7.52 -4.25 29.82
C GLU A 259 8.47 -3.06 29.84
N GLU A 260 9.70 -3.21 29.35
CA GLU A 260 10.73 -2.17 29.36
C GLU A 260 10.37 -0.95 28.48
N ASN A 261 9.58 -1.16 27.42
CA ASN A 261 9.21 -0.11 26.46
C ASN A 261 7.76 0.38 26.60
N ASP A 262 7.03 -0.09 27.63
CA ASP A 262 5.62 0.27 27.88
C ASP A 262 4.71 0.04 26.65
N LEU A 263 4.87 -1.13 26.03
CA LEU A 263 4.11 -1.48 24.82
C LEU A 263 2.61 -1.71 25.09
N GLU A 264 2.22 -1.88 26.34
CA GLU A 264 0.82 -2.03 26.73
C GLU A 264 0.04 -0.73 26.55
N ASN A 265 0.68 0.41 26.80
CA ASN A 265 0.04 1.73 26.69
C ASN A 265 0.41 2.45 25.38
N ILE A 266 1.12 1.80 24.45
CA ILE A 266 1.68 2.46 23.27
C ILE A 266 0.61 3.08 22.36
N LEU A 267 -0.58 2.49 22.27
CA LEU A 267 -1.68 3.08 21.48
C LEU A 267 -2.21 4.40 22.07
N SER A 268 -1.95 4.67 23.36
CA SER A 268 -2.27 5.94 24.00
C SER A 268 -1.15 6.99 23.85
N TRP A 269 0.02 6.58 23.35
CA TRP A 269 1.13 7.49 23.10
C TRP A 269 0.88 8.28 21.81
N SER A 270 1.07 9.61 21.87
CA SER A 270 0.97 10.47 20.69
C SER A 270 2.34 10.60 20.02
N PRO A 271 2.51 10.13 18.78
CA PRO A 271 3.76 10.33 18.05
C PRO A 271 4.08 11.81 17.86
N PRO A 272 5.35 12.23 18.01
CA PRO A 272 5.79 13.55 17.62
C PRO A 272 5.47 13.87 16.15
N GLU A 273 5.06 15.12 15.88
CA GLU A 273 4.60 15.54 14.55
C GLU A 273 5.63 15.32 13.44
N ILE A 274 6.93 15.40 13.77
CA ILE A 274 8.01 15.13 12.84
C ILE A 274 7.89 13.74 12.19
N PHE A 275 7.50 12.70 12.94
CA PHE A 275 7.36 11.35 12.41
C PHE A 275 6.13 11.19 11.53
N VAL A 276 5.01 11.78 11.94
CA VAL A 276 3.77 11.78 11.15
C VAL A 276 3.97 12.46 9.79
N GLN A 277 4.79 13.52 9.74
CA GLN A 277 5.08 14.25 8.51
C GLN A 277 6.18 13.62 7.65
N THR A 278 7.21 13.03 8.26
CA THR A 278 8.40 12.50 7.54
C THR A 278 8.25 11.03 7.14
N LEU A 279 7.49 10.25 7.92
CA LEU A 279 7.19 8.85 7.66
C LEU A 279 5.67 8.62 7.80
N PRO A 280 4.87 9.22 6.90
CA PRO A 280 3.42 9.06 6.93
C PRO A 280 3.04 7.60 6.70
N PHE A 281 2.33 7.03 7.66
CA PHE A 281 1.71 5.72 7.62
C PHE A 281 0.21 5.89 7.36
N ARG A 282 -0.35 5.16 6.39
CA ARG A 282 -1.78 5.19 6.10
C ARG A 282 -2.34 3.79 5.99
N PHE A 283 -3.51 3.60 6.56
CA PHE A 283 -4.28 2.39 6.38
C PHE A 283 -5.08 2.47 5.06
N LEU A 284 -4.95 1.47 4.20
CA LEU A 284 -5.64 1.42 2.91
C LEU A 284 -6.86 0.53 2.94
N GLY A 285 -6.98 -0.38 3.91
CA GLY A 285 -8.04 -1.36 3.89
C GLY A 285 -7.65 -2.77 4.28
N TYR A 286 -8.46 -3.72 3.85
CA TYR A 286 -8.20 -5.14 4.04
C TYR A 286 -8.07 -5.85 2.70
N ASP A 287 -7.15 -6.83 2.64
CA ASP A 287 -7.06 -7.73 1.50
C ASP A 287 -8.17 -8.79 1.52
N GLU A 288 -8.09 -9.73 0.59
CA GLU A 288 -9.11 -10.78 0.44
C GLU A 288 -9.24 -11.74 1.63
N ASP A 289 -8.19 -11.88 2.45
CA ASP A 289 -8.14 -12.69 3.66
C ASP A 289 -8.39 -11.87 4.93
N ASN A 290 -8.87 -10.63 4.79
CA ASN A 290 -9.03 -9.66 5.88
C ASN A 290 -7.70 -9.22 6.52
N SER A 291 -6.55 -9.43 5.88
CA SER A 291 -5.27 -8.88 6.35
C SER A 291 -5.25 -7.37 6.13
N PRO A 292 -4.90 -6.55 7.13
CA PRO A 292 -4.81 -5.11 6.95
C PRO A 292 -3.70 -4.76 5.94
N VAL A 293 -3.99 -3.83 5.05
CA VAL A 293 -3.08 -3.28 4.04
C VAL A 293 -2.76 -1.85 4.42
N SER A 294 -1.48 -1.56 4.56
CA SER A 294 -1.00 -0.22 4.92
C SER A 294 0.07 0.26 3.94
N VAL A 295 0.19 1.57 3.76
CA VAL A 295 1.26 2.20 3.00
C VAL A 295 2.10 3.11 3.88
N VAL A 296 3.41 3.04 3.70
CA VAL A 296 4.40 3.92 4.34
C VAL A 296 5.20 4.62 3.25
N SER A 297 5.25 5.96 3.29
CA SER A 297 6.02 6.74 2.31
C SER A 297 7.30 7.29 2.91
N TYR A 298 8.42 7.07 2.22
CA TYR A 298 9.75 7.47 2.66
C TYR A 298 10.27 8.75 1.97
N ASP A 299 9.42 9.48 1.22
CA ASP A 299 9.83 10.66 0.44
C ASP A 299 10.55 11.72 1.28
N LYS A 300 9.99 12.00 2.45
CA LYS A 300 10.50 12.97 3.41
C LYS A 300 11.31 12.34 4.53
N PHE A 301 11.48 11.01 4.53
CA PHE A 301 12.21 10.32 5.57
C PHE A 301 13.70 10.61 5.43
N ASP A 302 14.32 11.03 6.53
CA ASP A 302 15.75 11.31 6.64
C ASP A 302 16.24 10.86 8.03
N LEU A 303 16.73 9.62 8.10
CA LEU A 303 17.16 9.01 9.35
C LEU A 303 18.38 9.71 9.95
N LYS A 304 19.24 10.30 9.10
CA LYS A 304 20.35 11.12 9.56
C LYS A 304 19.83 12.37 10.27
N GLN A 305 18.85 13.06 9.71
CA GLN A 305 18.23 14.23 10.36
C GLN A 305 17.57 13.86 11.69
N ILE A 306 16.84 12.74 11.74
CA ILE A 306 16.22 12.24 12.99
C ILE A 306 17.27 12.06 14.08
N LEU A 307 18.43 11.49 13.73
CA LEU A 307 19.54 11.32 14.67
C LEU A 307 20.19 12.65 15.10
N GLU A 308 20.39 13.58 14.17
CA GLU A 308 20.93 14.91 14.47
C GLU A 308 20.01 15.70 15.42
N LEU A 309 18.70 15.43 15.38
CA LEU A 309 17.72 15.99 16.31
C LEU A 309 17.64 15.25 17.65
N GLY A 310 18.37 14.14 17.83
CA GLY A 310 18.34 13.33 19.04
C GLY A 310 17.10 12.43 19.17
N GLU A 311 16.36 12.23 18.08
CA GLU A 311 15.04 11.58 18.08
C GLU A 311 15.10 10.07 17.75
N GLY A 312 16.29 9.46 17.73
CA GLY A 312 16.46 8.05 17.37
C GLY A 312 15.69 7.05 18.25
N HIS A 313 15.58 7.33 19.56
CA HIS A 313 14.78 6.49 20.46
C HIS A 313 13.27 6.61 20.16
N ASN A 314 12.78 7.82 19.90
CA ASN A 314 11.38 8.04 19.53
C ASN A 314 11.06 7.47 18.15
N TYR A 315 12.04 7.35 17.25
CA TYR A 315 11.87 6.62 15.99
C TYR A 315 11.58 5.13 16.21
N LEU A 316 12.38 4.44 17.04
CA LEU A 316 12.12 3.03 17.35
C LEU A 316 10.75 2.85 18.03
N LYS A 317 10.41 3.73 18.98
CA LYS A 317 9.09 3.74 19.63
C LYS A 317 7.96 4.02 18.62
N TYR A 318 8.18 4.90 17.64
CA TYR A 318 7.22 5.15 16.58
C TYR A 318 7.02 3.90 15.70
N MET A 319 8.07 3.14 15.40
CA MET A 319 7.92 1.86 14.69
C MET A 319 7.09 0.87 15.50
N ASP A 320 7.36 0.70 16.80
CA ASP A 320 6.52 -0.15 17.68
C ASP A 320 5.06 0.33 17.69
N TYR A 321 4.83 1.64 17.71
CA TYR A 321 3.49 2.23 17.63
C TYR A 321 2.80 1.84 16.31
N LEU A 322 3.48 1.94 15.16
CA LEU A 322 2.92 1.52 13.88
C LEU A 322 2.59 0.02 13.82
N PHE A 323 3.44 -0.83 14.42
CA PHE A 323 3.14 -2.25 14.57
C PHE A 323 1.91 -2.48 15.45
N ALA A 324 1.82 -1.84 16.62
CA ALA A 324 0.67 -1.96 17.51
C ALA A 324 -0.63 -1.53 16.82
N VAL A 325 -0.62 -0.37 16.14
CA VAL A 325 -1.72 0.16 15.33
C VAL A 325 -2.16 -0.82 14.23
N THR A 326 -1.21 -1.56 13.65
CA THR A 326 -1.49 -2.57 12.62
C THR A 326 -2.04 -3.86 13.21
N LEU A 327 -1.51 -4.30 14.36
CA LEU A 327 -1.97 -5.51 15.06
C LEU A 327 -3.38 -5.34 15.63
N ASP A 328 -3.71 -4.17 16.18
CA ASP A 328 -5.05 -3.79 16.65
C ASP A 328 -6.10 -3.96 15.54
N ARG A 329 -5.75 -3.58 14.30
CA ARG A 329 -6.63 -3.75 13.13
C ARG A 329 -6.89 -5.21 12.74
N MET A 330 -6.10 -6.16 13.23
CA MET A 330 -6.34 -7.60 13.00
C MET A 330 -7.25 -8.22 14.06
N GLU A 331 -7.43 -7.56 15.20
CA GLU A 331 -8.15 -8.12 16.33
C GLU A 331 -9.60 -8.45 15.94
N GLY A 332 -10.04 -9.65 16.32
CA GLY A 332 -11.40 -10.14 16.02
C GLY A 332 -11.68 -10.43 14.54
N LYS A 333 -10.68 -10.35 13.65
CA LYS A 333 -10.85 -10.68 12.22
C LYS A 333 -10.46 -12.11 11.92
N PHE A 334 -11.14 -12.67 10.93
CA PHE A 334 -10.94 -14.03 10.47
C PHE A 334 -10.80 -14.06 8.94
N THR A 335 -9.93 -14.93 8.43
CA THR A 335 -9.77 -15.21 7.01
C THR A 335 -11.01 -15.88 6.44
N ARG A 336 -11.08 -16.02 5.10
CA ARG A 336 -12.19 -16.70 4.42
C ARG A 336 -12.36 -18.16 4.87
N GLU A 337 -11.26 -18.80 5.28
CA GLU A 337 -11.23 -20.17 5.78
C GLU A 337 -11.55 -20.27 7.29
N GLY A 338 -11.86 -19.15 7.95
CA GLY A 338 -12.27 -19.09 9.35
C GLY A 338 -11.13 -19.06 10.36
N TYR A 339 -9.89 -18.82 9.92
CA TYR A 339 -8.74 -18.68 10.84
C TYR A 339 -8.58 -17.24 11.28
N PRO A 340 -8.12 -16.96 12.51
CA PRO A 340 -7.76 -15.60 12.93
C PRO A 340 -6.76 -14.95 11.96
N VAL A 341 -6.95 -13.67 11.66
CA VAL A 341 -5.97 -12.89 10.89
C VAL A 341 -4.77 -12.61 11.79
N THR A 342 -3.59 -13.03 11.34
CA THR A 342 -2.34 -12.90 12.12
C THR A 342 -1.25 -12.11 11.40
N GLN A 343 -1.54 -11.66 10.17
CA GLN A 343 -0.57 -11.04 9.29
C GLN A 343 -1.12 -9.83 8.55
N PHE A 344 -0.24 -8.89 8.22
CA PHE A 344 -0.54 -7.67 7.46
C PHE A 344 0.22 -7.61 6.14
N VAL A 345 -0.27 -6.75 5.25
CA VAL A 345 0.38 -6.35 4.00
C VAL A 345 0.93 -4.94 4.17
N CYS A 346 2.19 -4.73 3.81
CA CYS A 346 2.81 -3.40 3.81
C CYS A 346 3.19 -2.98 2.38
N ILE A 347 2.96 -1.71 2.04
CA ILE A 347 3.47 -1.08 0.83
C ILE A 347 4.45 0.01 1.26
N GLU A 348 5.71 -0.17 0.91
CA GLU A 348 6.78 0.75 1.22
C GLU A 348 7.12 1.57 -0.02
N ASP A 349 6.64 2.81 -0.06
CA ASP A 349 6.98 3.77 -1.10
C ASP A 349 8.35 4.38 -0.81
N ARG A 350 9.38 3.81 -1.43
CA ARG A 350 10.78 4.22 -1.30
C ARG A 350 11.14 5.44 -2.14
N LYS A 351 10.15 6.14 -2.74
CA LYS A 351 10.39 7.41 -3.43
C LYS A 351 11.13 8.37 -2.49
N GLY A 352 12.07 9.15 -3.01
CA GLY A 352 12.83 10.14 -2.24
C GLY A 352 13.85 9.57 -1.24
N MET A 353 13.88 8.25 -1.01
CA MET A 353 15.00 7.59 -0.32
C MET A 353 16.26 7.74 -1.17
N SER A 354 17.37 8.05 -0.51
CA SER A 354 18.69 8.06 -1.14
C SER A 354 19.72 7.50 -0.19
N TYR A 355 20.75 6.86 -0.73
CA TYR A 355 21.84 6.33 0.08
C TYR A 355 22.42 7.37 1.04
N ARG A 356 22.53 8.65 0.62
CA ARG A 356 23.04 9.74 1.46
C ARG A 356 22.26 9.94 2.77
N LYS A 357 20.94 9.69 2.74
CA LYS A 357 20.06 9.81 3.92
C LYS A 357 20.26 8.66 4.93
N LEU A 358 20.80 7.53 4.46
CA LEU A 358 21.12 6.35 5.29
C LEU A 358 22.62 6.18 5.57
N ALA A 359 23.50 6.83 4.79
CA ALA A 359 24.94 6.56 4.78
C ALA A 359 25.73 7.08 5.99
N SER A 360 25.06 7.68 6.99
CA SER A 360 25.74 8.00 8.24
C SER A 360 25.84 6.74 9.09
N LEU A 361 26.97 6.53 9.78
CA LEU A 361 27.16 5.36 10.65
C LEU A 361 26.05 5.23 11.70
N GLY A 362 25.58 6.36 12.25
CA GLY A 362 24.45 6.37 13.18
C GLY A 362 23.14 5.92 12.52
N ALA A 363 22.84 6.40 11.30
CA ALA A 363 21.62 6.02 10.60
C ALA A 363 21.63 4.53 10.23
N MET A 364 22.77 4.00 9.78
CA MET A 364 22.92 2.56 9.54
C MET A 364 22.74 1.73 10.81
N ASP A 365 23.32 2.18 11.93
CA ASP A 365 23.17 1.50 13.22
C ASP A 365 21.71 1.51 13.71
N LEU A 366 21.03 2.65 13.59
CA LEU A 366 19.62 2.77 13.96
C LEU A 366 18.70 1.90 13.09
N GLU A 367 18.98 1.81 11.78
CA GLU A 367 18.24 0.93 10.88
C GLU A 367 18.47 -0.56 11.21
N LEU A 368 19.71 -0.93 11.54
CA LEU A 368 20.04 -2.27 12.04
C LEU A 368 19.32 -2.58 13.35
N GLN A 369 19.20 -1.62 14.26
CA GLN A 369 18.44 -1.77 15.48
C GLN A 369 16.95 -2.01 15.18
N MET A 370 16.36 -1.26 14.25
CA MET A 370 14.98 -1.48 13.79
C MET A 370 14.80 -2.89 13.23
N SER A 371 15.68 -3.33 12.33
CA SER A 371 15.61 -4.68 11.76
C SER A 371 15.66 -5.78 12.82
N ARG A 372 16.56 -5.66 13.81
CA ARG A 372 16.64 -6.59 14.94
C ARG A 372 15.40 -6.55 15.83
N LEU A 373 14.86 -5.36 16.07
CA LEU A 373 13.62 -5.17 16.84
C LEU A 373 12.48 -5.93 16.17
N VAL A 374 12.32 -5.80 14.85
CA VAL A 374 11.27 -6.50 14.09
C VAL A 374 11.45 -8.01 14.15
N GLU A 375 12.66 -8.50 13.87
CA GLU A 375 12.96 -9.94 13.90
C GLU A 375 12.74 -10.57 15.29
N ALA A 376 13.06 -9.84 16.35
CA ALA A 376 12.96 -10.32 17.72
C ALA A 376 11.53 -10.29 18.28
N ASN A 377 10.72 -9.28 17.91
CA ASN A 377 9.45 -8.98 18.58
C ASN A 377 8.20 -9.22 17.73
N TYR A 378 8.31 -9.20 16.41
CA TYR A 378 7.18 -9.36 15.49
C TYR A 378 7.41 -10.54 14.52
N PRO A 379 7.71 -11.75 15.01
CA PRO A 379 7.93 -12.89 14.14
C PRO A 379 6.64 -13.29 13.40
N GLU A 380 6.79 -13.67 12.13
CA GLU A 380 5.71 -14.25 11.31
C GLU A 380 4.46 -13.34 11.17
N THR A 381 4.57 -12.03 11.41
CA THR A 381 3.45 -11.07 11.30
C THR A 381 3.32 -10.39 9.94
N MET A 382 4.37 -10.42 9.12
CA MET A 382 4.33 -9.84 7.78
C MET A 382 3.85 -10.92 6.78
N LYS A 383 2.74 -10.65 6.08
CA LYS A 383 2.23 -11.52 5.00
C LYS A 383 3.04 -11.32 3.73
N ILE A 384 3.22 -10.04 3.38
CA ILE A 384 3.96 -9.56 2.23
C ILE A 384 4.31 -8.08 2.43
N ALA A 385 5.48 -7.68 1.95
CA ALA A 385 5.85 -6.29 1.80
C ALA A 385 6.10 -5.99 0.31
N PHE A 386 5.49 -4.94 -0.20
CA PHE A 386 5.74 -4.40 -1.54
C PHE A 386 6.63 -3.18 -1.41
N GLU A 387 7.89 -3.29 -1.81
CA GLU A 387 8.71 -2.10 -1.98
C GLU A 387 8.54 -1.54 -3.39
N ILE A 388 8.16 -0.27 -3.48
CA ILE A 388 7.90 0.43 -4.75
C ILE A 388 8.71 1.71 -4.82
N ASN A 389 8.95 2.21 -6.03
CA ASN A 389 9.78 3.40 -6.27
C ASN A 389 11.20 3.29 -5.65
N CYS A 390 11.71 2.06 -5.49
CA CYS A 390 13.06 1.77 -5.00
C CYS A 390 14.12 2.29 -5.96
N ASN A 391 14.92 3.28 -5.53
CA ASN A 391 16.05 3.72 -6.34
C ASN A 391 16.99 2.53 -6.63
N SER A 392 17.85 2.68 -7.65
CA SER A 392 18.79 1.63 -8.08
C SER A 392 19.79 1.18 -6.99
N VAL A 393 19.85 1.85 -5.84
CA VAL A 393 20.68 1.45 -4.69
C VAL A 393 19.98 0.43 -3.80
N PHE A 394 18.65 0.45 -3.74
CA PHE A 394 17.84 -0.55 -3.00
C PHE A 394 17.33 -1.68 -3.90
N ALA A 395 17.36 -1.46 -5.20
CA ALA A 395 16.94 -2.40 -6.23
C ALA A 395 18.12 -3.25 -6.76
N ALA A 396 19.03 -3.72 -5.90
CA ALA A 396 20.19 -4.53 -6.29
C ALA A 396 20.25 -5.86 -5.52
#